data_AF-A0A0N0CYS2-F1
#
_entry.id   AF-A0A0N0CYS2-F1
#
_cell.length_a   1.000
_cell.length_b   1.000
_cell.length_c   1.000
_cell.angle_alpha   90.00
_cell.angle_beta   90.00
_cell.angle_gamma   90.00
#
_symmetry.space_group_name_H-M   'P 1'
#
loop_
_entity.id
_entity.type
_entity.pdbx_description
1 polymer ?
#
loop_
_entity_poly.entity_id
_entity_poly.type
_entity_poly.pdbx_seq_one_letter_code
_entity_poly.pdbx_strand_id
1 'polypeptide(L)' 'MQKITEKYYDYILYKDNEDYIFSVVCGTIAVFDVTIKLNTQEQKEYQQKGEAFLDTFSSTIRSNPEGFFDRRI' A
#
# COMPACT_ATOMS: atom_id res chain seq x y z
N MET A 1 1.82 -15.36 2.03
CA MET A 1 1.87 -14.14 1.20
C MET A 1 1.95 -14.45 -0.29
N GLN A 2 0.97 -14.00 -1.07
CA GLN A 2 0.94 -14.06 -2.54
C GLN A 2 0.90 -12.63 -3.10
N LYS A 3 1.73 -12.32 -4.09
CA LYS A 3 1.67 -11.04 -4.81
C LYS A 3 0.41 -10.99 -5.68
N ILE A 4 -0.40 -9.95 -5.52
CA ILE A 4 -1.65 -9.74 -6.27
C ILE A 4 -1.43 -8.79 -7.44
N THR A 5 -0.83 -7.63 -7.16
CA THR A 5 -0.49 -6.64 -8.18
C THR A 5 0.76 -5.88 -7.80
N GLU A 6 1.46 -5.37 -8.79
CA GLU A 6 2.64 -4.53 -8.60
C GLU A 6 2.65 -3.38 -9.61
N LYS A 7 3.13 -2.24 -9.14
CA LYS A 7 3.46 -1.09 -9.97
C LYS A 7 4.91 -0.73 -9.70
N TYR A 8 5.75 -0.88 -10.73
CA TYR A 8 7.20 -0.74 -10.63
C TYR A 8 7.58 0.63 -10.01
N TYR A 9 8.46 0.61 -9.00
CA TYR A 9 8.85 1.78 -8.20
C TYR A 9 7.68 2.53 -7.52
N ASP A 10 6.49 1.93 -7.39
CA ASP A 10 5.36 2.55 -6.73
C ASP A 10 4.85 1.75 -5.53
N TYR A 11 4.27 0.58 -5.79
CA TYR A 11 3.76 -0.27 -4.74
C TYR A 11 3.67 -1.73 -5.15
N ILE A 12 3.52 -2.60 -4.15
CA ILE A 12 3.17 -4.00 -4.31
C ILE A 12 2.03 -4.31 -3.35
N LEU A 13 0.95 -4.90 -3.86
CA LEU A 13 -0.12 -5.46 -3.04
C LEU A 13 0.09 -6.97 -2.90
N TYR A 14 0.15 -7.42 -1.66
CA TYR A 14 0.18 -8.82 -1.29
C TYR A 14 -1.14 -9.22 -0.63
N LYS A 15 -1.49 -10.49 -0.78
CA LYS A 15 -2.54 -11.14 -0.02
C LYS A 15 -1.92 -12.16 0.91
N ASP A 16 -2.26 -12.06 2.19
CA ASP A 16 -1.92 -13.05 3.20
C ASP A 16 -3.20 -13.52 3.87
N ASN A 17 -3.69 -14.69 3.46
CA ASN A 17 -4.99 -15.21 3.89
C ASN A 17 -6.14 -14.23 3.58
N GLU A 18 -6.80 -13.70 4.62
CA GLU A 18 -7.86 -12.69 4.52
C GLU A 18 -7.33 -11.26 4.49
N ASP A 19 -6.03 -11.08 4.72
CA ASP A 19 -5.40 -9.78 4.84
C ASP A 19 -4.77 -9.32 3.53
N TYR A 20 -4.87 -8.01 3.30
CA TYR A 20 -4.17 -7.33 2.22
C TYR A 20 -3.04 -6.51 2.81
N ILE A 21 -1.81 -6.76 2.35
CA ILE A 21 -0.62 -6.06 2.76
C ILE A 21 -0.17 -5.18 1.60
N PHE A 22 -0.06 -3.88 1.86
CA PHE A 22 0.28 -2.88 0.87
C PHE A 22 1.65 -2.30 1.17
N SER A 23 2.60 -2.53 0.28
CA SER A 23 3.97 -2.05 0.39
C SER A 23 4.19 -0.92 -0.60
N VAL A 24 4.47 0.29 -0.11
CA VAL A 24 4.64 1.49 -0.94
C VAL A 24 6.08 1.96 -0.89
N VAL A 25 6.68 2.12 -2.07
CA VAL A 25 8.02 2.67 -2.22
C VAL A 25 7.96 4.18 -2.00
N CYS A 26 8.66 4.64 -0.96
CA CYS A 26 8.71 6.02 -0.50
C CYS A 26 10.13 6.58 -0.60
N GLY A 27 10.22 7.91 -0.58
CA GLY A 27 11.49 8.64 -0.55
C GLY A 27 12.03 9.03 -1.93
N THR A 28 12.52 10.26 -2.03
CA THR A 28 13.14 10.83 -3.23
C THR A 28 14.67 10.78 -3.17
N ILE A 29 15.24 10.83 -1.95
CA ILE A 29 16.69 10.87 -1.70
C ILE A 29 17.18 9.53 -1.13
N ALA A 30 16.45 8.97 -0.17
CA ALA A 30 16.67 7.63 0.35
C ALA A 30 15.40 6.82 0.13
N VAL A 31 15.49 5.74 -0.65
CA VAL A 31 14.35 4.89 -0.98
C VAL A 31 14.10 3.93 0.18
N PHE A 32 12.87 3.88 0.67
CA PHE A 32 12.42 2.95 1.71
C PHE A 32 10.99 2.51 1.46
N ASP A 33 10.59 1.37 2.00
CA ASP A 33 9.22 0.89 1.89
C ASP A 33 8.39 1.25 3.13
N VAL A 34 7.12 1.59 2.91
CA VAL A 34 6.08 1.64 3.93
C VAL A 34 5.17 0.44 3.68
N THR A 35 5.32 -0.60 4.49
CA THR A 35 4.48 -1.81 4.43
C THR A 35 3.42 -1.74 5.51
N ILE A 36 2.15 -1.75 5.11
CA ILE A 36 1.01 -1.67 6.03
C ILE A 36 -0.04 -2.71 5.69
N LYS A 37 -0.86 -3.08 6.67
CA LYS A 37 -2.08 -3.86 6.45
C LYS A 37 -3.24 -2.93 6.08
N LEU A 38 -3.98 -3.27 5.02
CA LEU A 38 -5.21 -2.57 4.66
C LEU A 38 -6.29 -2.86 5.70
N ASN A 39 -6.91 -1.81 6.22
CA ASN A 39 -8.07 -1.93 7.11
C ASN A 39 -9.34 -2.29 6.33
N THR A 40 -10.43 -2.61 7.03
CA THR A 40 -11.69 -3.03 6.42
C THR A 40 -12.25 -2.02 5.42
N GLN A 41 -12.08 -0.72 5.66
CA GLN A 41 -12.55 0.32 4.74
C GLN A 41 -11.69 0.38 3.47
N GLU A 42 -10.37 0.36 3.60
CA GLU A 42 -9.42 0.35 2.48
C GLU A 42 -9.57 -0.90 1.61
N GLN A 43 -9.84 -2.06 2.23
CA GLN A 43 -10.15 -3.29 1.50
C GLN A 43 -11.45 -3.16 0.69
N LYS A 44 -12.49 -2.53 1.24
CA LYS A 44 -13.73 -2.25 0.49
C LYS A 44 -13.50 -1.30 -0.67
N GLU A 45 -12.73 -0.23 -0.46
CA GLU A 45 -12.37 0.71 -1.52
C GLU A 45 -11.58 0.02 -2.63
N TYR A 46 -10.63 -0.85 -2.28
CA TYR A 46 -9.92 -1.68 -3.26
C TYR A 46 -10.86 -2.62 -4.03
N GLN A 47 -11.80 -3.29 -3.36
CA GLN A 47 -12.78 -4.16 -4.03
C GLN A 47 -13.69 -3.39 -5.00
N GLN A 48 -14.02 -2.14 -4.72
CA GLN A 48 -14.89 -1.31 -5.56
C GLN A 48 -14.16 -0.61 -6.70
N LYS A 49 -12.93 -0.12 -6.46
CA LYS A 49 -12.19 0.75 -7.39
C LYS A 49 -10.96 0.08 -8.01
N GLY A 50 -10.55 -1.07 -7.49
CA GLY A 50 -9.37 -1.80 -7.96
C GLY A 50 -8.09 -0.97 -7.84
N GLU A 51 -7.29 -1.02 -8.90
CA GLU A 51 -5.98 -0.34 -8.97
C GLU A 51 -6.07 1.19 -8.86
N ALA A 52 -7.19 1.81 -9.24
CA ALA A 52 -7.37 3.25 -9.12
C ALA A 52 -7.33 3.73 -7.66
N PHE A 53 -7.82 2.91 -6.72
CA PHE A 53 -7.67 3.16 -5.29
C PHE A 53 -6.20 3.02 -4.87
N LEU A 54 -5.52 1.95 -5.30
CA LEU A 54 -4.12 1.70 -4.94
C LEU A 54 -3.21 2.83 -5.40
N ASP A 55 -3.40 3.35 -6.62
CA ASP A 55 -2.65 4.47 -7.17
C ASP A 55 -2.84 5.77 -6.36
N THR A 56 -4.07 6.04 -5.94
CA THR A 56 -4.37 7.21 -5.11
C THR A 56 -3.82 7.04 -3.69
N PHE A 57 -3.90 5.82 -3.17
CA PHE A 57 -3.49 5.51 -1.81
C PHE A 57 -1.97 5.46 -1.68
N SER A 58 -1.24 4.90 -2.64
CA SER A 58 0.22 4.94 -2.69
C SER A 58 0.73 6.38 -2.75
N SER A 59 0.09 7.23 -3.56
CA SER A 59 0.42 8.66 -3.65
C SER A 59 0.22 9.37 -2.31
N THR A 60 -0.84 9.01 -1.58
CA THR A 60 -1.13 9.55 -0.24
C THR A 60 -0.07 9.14 0.78
N ILE A 61 0.29 7.85 0.81
CA ILE A 61 1.33 7.30 1.68
C ILE A 61 2.69 7.93 1.35
N ARG A 62 3.04 8.03 0.07
CA ARG A 62 4.31 8.64 -0.38
C ARG A 62 4.40 10.13 -0.01
N SER A 63 3.28 10.84 -0.03
CA SER A 63 3.23 12.28 0.30
C SER A 63 3.32 12.54 1.81
N ASN A 64 2.90 11.60 2.65
CA ASN A 64 3.00 11.69 4.10
C ASN A 64 3.29 10.31 4.73
N PRO A 65 4.50 9.76 4.55
CA PRO A 65 4.80 8.40 4.99
C PRO A 65 4.78 8.28 6.52
N GLU A 66 5.16 9.33 7.23
CA GLU A 66 5.21 9.40 8.71
C GLU A 66 3.82 9.14 9.33
N GLY A 67 2.74 9.61 8.69
CA GLY A 67 1.37 9.35 9.12
C GLY A 67 0.95 7.88 9.09
N PHE A 68 1.77 7.00 8.50
CA PHE A 68 1.52 5.56 8.43
C PHE A 68 2.51 4.74 9.24
N PHE A 69 3.44 5.37 9.98
CA PHE A 69 4.48 4.65 10.71
C PHE A 69 3.93 3.77 11.84
N ASP A 70 2.90 4.23 12.56
CA ASP A 70 2.20 3.44 13.59
C ASP A 70 1.46 2.21 13.02
N ARG A 71 1.26 2.17 11.70
CA ARG A 71 0.56 1.07 11.00
C ARG A 71 1.52 0.10 10.31
N ARG A 72 2.82 0.34 10.40
CA ARG A 72 3.84 -0.51 9.78
C ARG A 72 3.85 -1.89 10.43
N ILE A 73 4.10 -2.91 9.61
CA ILE A 73 4.23 -4.31 10.04
C ILE A 73 5.63 -4.85 9.73
#